data_AF-A0A838INW8-F1
#
_entry.id   AF-A0A838INW8-F1
#
_cell.length_a   1.000
_cell.length_b   1.000
_cell.length_c   1.000
_cell.angle_alpha   90.00
_cell.angle_beta   90.00
_cell.angle_gamma   90.00
#
_symmetry.space_group_name_H-M   'P 1'
#
loop_
_entity.id
_entity.type
_entity.pdbx_description
1 polymer ?
#
loop_
_entity_poly.entity_id
_entity_poly.type
_entity_poly.pdbx_seq_one_letter_code
_entity_poly.pdbx_strand_id
1 'polypeptide(L)'
;MSEIEEVEPVAPRPQYTWKAAVIIGLCVLAVVAGIGAIGHISGTGWFGYRQVLYGGGELYILNLSDDERLVVVDGRAPVEVPAQNAQMVEIIGGTSQVIILDTAHQQVDSYEVTIDRSHALLNISQASCLVVADISSFYGGKAKKLAFVEFLREDRRVYVPNTTNVVWPRRSFPPRLDAQGGPGLWIEIVGCPLLDERDYLEAYMDVRLQQRFERKE
;
A
#
# COMPACT_ATOMS: atom_id res chain seq x y z
N MET A 1 65.56 66.97 -7.00
CA MET A 1 64.16 66.70 -7.38
C MET A 1 63.96 65.21 -7.22
N SER A 2 63.37 64.79 -6.11
CA SER A 2 63.00 63.40 -5.85
C SER A 2 61.49 63.36 -5.71
N GLU A 3 60.84 62.61 -6.59
CA GLU A 3 59.39 62.37 -6.62
C GLU A 3 58.88 61.85 -5.28
N ILE A 4 57.73 62.40 -4.86
CA ILE A 4 56.93 61.88 -3.76
C ILE A 4 56.00 60.85 -4.40
N GLU A 5 56.21 59.58 -4.06
CA GLU A 5 55.36 58.46 -4.48
C GLU A 5 54.01 58.53 -3.72
N GLU A 6 52.93 58.69 -4.48
CA GLU A 6 51.56 58.81 -3.98
C GLU A 6 51.04 57.42 -3.60
N VAL A 7 50.82 57.19 -2.31
CA VAL A 7 50.31 55.90 -1.79
C VAL A 7 48.79 55.85 -1.98
N GLU A 8 48.32 54.97 -2.87
CA GLU A 8 46.89 54.70 -3.05
C GLU A 8 46.24 54.12 -1.76
N PRO A 9 45.03 54.57 -1.39
CA PRO A 9 44.34 54.05 -0.21
C PRO A 9 43.82 52.63 -0.46
N VAL A 10 44.29 51.69 0.36
CA VAL A 10 43.80 50.31 0.41
C VAL A 10 42.31 50.30 0.77
N ALA A 11 41.47 49.82 -0.14
CA ALA A 11 40.03 49.69 0.09
C ALA A 11 39.74 48.82 1.34
N PRO A 12 38.79 49.22 2.21
CA PRO A 12 38.49 48.47 3.42
C PRO A 12 37.89 47.10 3.05
N ARG A 13 38.52 46.03 3.55
CA ARG A 13 37.97 44.67 3.43
C ARG A 13 36.61 44.63 4.15
N PRO A 14 35.57 44.04 3.54
CA PRO A 14 34.27 43.93 4.19
C PRO A 14 34.42 43.11 5.47
N GLN A 15 34.31 43.77 6.62
CA GLN A 15 34.24 43.10 7.91
C GLN A 15 32.90 42.39 7.99
N TYR A 16 32.89 41.10 7.68
CA TYR A 16 31.75 40.24 8.00
C TYR A 16 31.61 40.20 9.52
N THR A 17 30.74 41.04 10.04
CA THR A 17 30.46 41.08 11.47
C THR A 17 29.85 39.73 11.86
N TRP A 18 30.30 39.18 12.99
CA TRP A 18 29.74 37.95 13.59
C TRP A 18 28.20 37.95 13.62
N LYS A 19 27.59 39.12 13.78
CA LYS A 19 26.14 39.32 13.71
C LYS A 19 25.54 38.91 12.36
N ALA A 20 26.20 39.25 11.25
CA ALA A 20 25.76 38.84 9.91
C ALA A 20 25.85 37.32 9.71
N ALA A 21 26.92 36.68 10.23
CA ALA A 21 27.06 35.22 10.16
C ALA A 21 25.96 34.50 10.97
N VAL A 22 25.64 35.00 12.17
CA VAL A 22 24.55 34.46 13.00
C VAL A 22 23.20 34.61 12.31
N ILE A 23 22.91 35.78 11.72
CA ILE A 23 21.64 36.03 11.01
C ILE A 23 21.50 35.11 9.79
N ILE A 24 22.56 34.97 8.99
CA ILE A 24 22.54 34.07 7.83
C ILE A 24 22.35 32.61 8.28
N GLY A 25 23.04 32.19 9.34
CA GLY A 25 22.86 30.85 9.92
C GLY A 25 21.43 30.58 10.38
N LEU A 26 20.80 31.56 11.04
CA LEU A 26 19.40 31.49 11.49
C LEU A 26 18.43 31.44 10.30
N CYS A 27 18.66 32.22 9.25
CA CYS A 27 17.86 32.17 8.03
C CYS A 27 17.97 30.80 7.33
N VAL A 28 19.17 30.23 7.23
CA VAL A 28 19.36 28.89 6.64
C VAL A 28 18.64 27.83 7.47
N LEU A 29 18.76 27.86 8.79
CA LEU A 29 18.03 26.96 9.69
C LEU A 29 16.51 27.10 9.54
N ALA A 30 15.99 28.33 9.44
CA ALA A 30 14.57 28.58 9.25
C ALA A 30 14.07 28.05 7.89
N VAL A 31 14.86 28.18 6.82
CA VAL A 31 14.53 27.62 5.50
C VAL A 31 14.53 26.09 5.52
N VAL A 32 15.54 25.47 6.13
CA VAL A 32 15.62 24.01 6.27
C VAL A 32 14.45 23.46 7.11
N ALA A 33 14.15 24.13 8.23
CA ALA A 33 13.01 23.78 9.07
C ALA A 33 11.67 23.99 8.34
N GLY A 34 11.54 25.05 7.55
CA GLY A 34 10.36 25.33 6.74
C GLY A 34 10.12 24.29 5.65
N ILE A 35 11.16 23.87 4.93
CA ILE A 35 11.07 22.80 3.92
C ILE A 35 10.71 21.46 4.58
N GLY A 36 11.31 21.15 5.75
CA GLY A 36 10.97 19.96 6.53
C GLY A 36 9.52 19.96 7.03
N ALA A 37 9.01 21.11 7.48
CA ALA A 37 7.64 21.25 7.96
C ALA A 37 6.61 21.18 6.82
N ILE A 38 6.91 21.78 5.66
CA ILE A 38 6.03 21.71 4.48
C ILE A 38 5.92 20.26 3.99
N GLY A 39 7.03 19.52 3.94
CA GLY A 39 7.01 18.09 3.59
C GLY A 39 6.18 17.23 4.56
N HIS A 40 6.20 17.54 5.86
CA HIS A 40 5.41 16.82 6.86
C HIS A 40 3.89 17.08 6.74
N ILE A 41 3.49 18.27 6.25
CA ILE A 41 2.08 18.66 6.12
C ILE A 41 1.50 18.25 4.76
N SER A 42 2.30 18.20 3.69
CA SER A 42 1.84 17.84 2.33
C SER A 42 1.74 16.32 2.06
N GLY A 43 1.96 15.47 3.07
CA GLY A 43 1.98 14.01 2.90
C GLY A 43 3.20 13.50 2.11
N THR A 44 4.09 14.39 1.67
CA THR A 44 5.36 14.10 0.99
C THR A 44 6.54 14.22 1.96
N GLY A 45 6.37 13.76 3.20
CA GLY A 45 7.41 13.73 4.23
C GLY A 45 8.30 12.50 4.04
N TRP A 46 8.86 11.96 5.14
CA TRP A 46 9.63 10.70 5.18
C TRP A 46 9.01 9.54 4.37
N PHE A 47 7.73 9.54 4.04
CA PHE A 47 7.10 8.51 3.20
C PHE A 47 7.27 8.68 1.68
N GLY A 48 7.64 9.88 1.20
CA GLY A 48 7.79 10.15 -0.23
C GLY A 48 8.88 9.33 -0.91
N TYR A 49 10.00 9.08 -0.23
CA TYR A 49 11.08 8.25 -0.80
C TYR A 49 10.65 6.78 -0.95
N ARG A 50 9.79 6.28 -0.07
CA ARG A 50 9.31 4.90 -0.10
C ARG A 50 8.41 4.65 -1.30
N GLN A 51 7.52 5.58 -1.60
CA GLN A 51 6.66 5.51 -2.79
C GLN A 51 7.48 5.43 -4.08
N VAL A 52 8.65 6.10 -4.13
CA VAL A 52 9.55 6.05 -5.30
C VAL A 52 10.32 4.73 -5.37
N LEU A 53 10.84 4.23 -4.25
CA LEU A 53 11.66 3.01 -4.22
C LEU A 53 10.82 1.73 -4.37
N TYR A 54 9.75 1.64 -3.57
CA TYR A 54 8.95 0.43 -3.37
C TYR A 54 7.57 0.52 -4.06
N GLY A 55 7.27 1.64 -4.73
CA GLY A 55 5.96 1.88 -5.33
C GLY A 55 4.85 2.04 -4.29
N GLY A 56 3.63 1.80 -4.72
CA GLY A 56 2.47 1.67 -3.84
C GLY A 56 1.59 0.51 -4.28
N GLY A 57 0.53 0.26 -3.51
CA GLY A 57 -0.46 -0.76 -3.82
C GLY A 57 -1.77 -0.50 -3.09
N GLU A 58 -2.65 -1.48 -3.15
CA GLU A 58 -3.91 -1.49 -2.42
C GLU A 58 -3.84 -2.56 -1.33
N LEU A 59 -4.33 -2.22 -0.14
CA LEU A 59 -4.62 -3.14 0.93
C LEU A 59 -6.11 -3.44 0.91
N TYR A 60 -6.46 -4.67 0.54
CA TYR A 60 -7.83 -5.17 0.65
C TYR A 60 -8.04 -5.72 2.06
N ILE A 61 -8.91 -5.05 2.81
CA ILE A 61 -9.24 -5.40 4.19
C ILE A 61 -10.57 -6.13 4.18
N LEU A 62 -10.55 -7.41 4.59
CA LEU A 62 -11.72 -8.27 4.63
C LEU A 62 -12.22 -8.43 6.06
N ASN A 63 -13.46 -8.00 6.32
CA ASN A 63 -14.16 -8.15 7.59
C ASN A 63 -15.44 -8.99 7.43
N LEU A 64 -15.34 -10.28 7.71
CA LEU A 64 -16.46 -11.22 7.78
C LEU A 64 -16.93 -11.44 9.23
N SER A 65 -16.55 -10.57 10.16
CA SER A 65 -17.13 -10.56 11.50
C SER A 65 -18.47 -9.80 11.50
N ASP A 66 -19.24 -9.99 12.57
CA ASP A 66 -20.52 -9.31 12.77
C ASP A 66 -20.36 -7.89 13.33
N ASP A 67 -19.14 -7.54 13.73
CA ASP A 67 -18.80 -6.22 14.24
C ASP A 67 -18.17 -5.36 13.15
N GLU A 68 -18.53 -4.08 13.13
CA GLU A 68 -17.79 -3.07 12.40
C GLU A 68 -16.42 -2.82 13.06
N ARG A 69 -15.41 -2.56 12.23
CA ARG A 69 -14.05 -2.24 12.67
C ARG A 69 -13.58 -0.97 12.01
N LEU A 70 -12.76 -0.20 12.72
CA LEU A 70 -12.07 0.94 12.15
C LEU A 70 -10.61 0.56 11.92
N VAL A 71 -10.09 0.79 10.72
CA VAL A 71 -8.71 0.42 10.38
C VAL A 71 -7.89 1.67 10.08
N VAL A 72 -6.74 1.77 10.72
CA VAL A 72 -5.78 2.85 10.53
C VAL A 72 -4.56 2.27 9.81
N VAL A 73 -4.22 2.84 8.66
CA VAL A 73 -3.02 2.50 7.89
C VAL A 73 -2.08 3.69 7.96
N ASP A 74 -0.78 3.43 8.12
CA ASP A 74 0.25 4.46 8.19
C ASP A 74 0.09 5.56 7.12
N GLY A 75 0.02 6.81 7.59
CA GLY A 75 -0.08 7.99 6.73
C GLY A 75 -1.44 8.18 6.05
N ARG A 76 -2.47 7.40 6.41
CA ARG A 76 -3.83 7.52 5.86
C ARG A 76 -4.85 7.83 6.95
N ALA A 77 -6.00 8.39 6.54
CA ALA A 77 -7.13 8.57 7.43
C ALA A 77 -7.69 7.20 7.85
N PRO A 78 -8.24 7.08 9.08
CA PRO A 78 -8.96 5.87 9.49
C PRO A 78 -10.10 5.54 8.53
N VAL A 79 -10.31 4.26 8.25
CA VAL A 79 -11.35 3.76 7.34
C VAL A 79 -12.25 2.78 8.07
N GLU A 80 -13.56 3.02 8.00
CA GLU A 80 -14.58 2.12 8.52
C GLU A 80 -14.73 0.90 7.60
N VAL A 81 -14.62 -0.29 8.19
CA VAL A 81 -14.79 -1.58 7.53
C VAL A 81 -16.04 -2.24 8.11
N PRO A 82 -17.20 -2.11 7.42
CA PRO A 82 -18.47 -2.63 7.92
C PRO A 82 -18.41 -4.14 8.18
N ALA A 83 -19.28 -4.60 9.08
CA ALA A 83 -19.52 -6.01 9.30
C ALA A 83 -19.88 -6.73 7.99
N GLN A 84 -19.42 -7.97 7.85
CA GLN A 84 -19.65 -8.82 6.67
C GLN A 84 -19.26 -8.17 5.33
N ASN A 85 -18.30 -7.25 5.33
CA ASN A 85 -17.89 -6.47 4.16
C ASN A 85 -16.36 -6.40 3.98
N ALA A 86 -15.92 -5.66 2.97
CA ALA A 86 -14.52 -5.39 2.71
C ALA A 86 -14.30 -3.94 2.28
N GLN A 87 -13.09 -3.44 2.51
CA GLN A 87 -12.67 -2.12 2.07
C GLN A 87 -11.30 -2.18 1.41
N MET A 88 -11.03 -1.20 0.55
CA MET A 88 -9.73 -1.04 -0.07
C MET A 88 -9.13 0.28 0.38
N VAL A 89 -7.88 0.22 0.81
CA VAL A 89 -7.12 1.39 1.25
C VAL A 89 -5.79 1.40 0.53
N GLU A 90 -5.36 2.56 0.07
CA GLU A 90 -4.03 2.70 -0.52
C GLU A 90 -2.95 2.46 0.54
N ILE A 91 -1.95 1.64 0.19
CA ILE A 91 -0.80 1.35 1.03
C ILE A 91 0.49 1.78 0.32
N ILE A 92 1.42 2.35 1.10
CA ILE A 92 2.71 2.83 0.61
C ILE A 92 3.70 1.66 0.63
N GLY A 93 4.50 1.51 -0.43
CA GLY A 93 5.52 0.47 -0.53
C GLY A 93 6.50 0.45 0.66
N GLY A 94 7.08 -0.71 0.95
CA GLY A 94 7.84 -1.01 2.16
C GLY A 94 6.96 -1.56 3.28
N THR A 95 7.43 -1.49 4.53
CA THR A 95 6.68 -1.96 5.72
C THR A 95 5.78 -0.86 6.27
N SER A 96 4.49 -1.13 6.36
CA SER A 96 3.49 -0.24 6.97
C SER A 96 2.78 -0.95 8.11
N GLN A 97 2.54 -0.21 9.19
CA GLN A 97 1.71 -0.65 10.28
C GLN A 97 0.23 -0.45 9.93
N VAL A 98 -0.56 -1.46 10.25
CA VAL A 98 -2.01 -1.45 10.18
C VAL A 98 -2.54 -1.71 11.57
N ILE A 99 -3.39 -0.82 12.07
CA ILE A 99 -3.97 -0.91 13.42
C ILE A 99 -5.47 -1.09 13.27
N ILE A 100 -6.03 -2.09 13.96
CA ILE A 100 -7.45 -2.37 13.98
C ILE A 100 -8.01 -1.88 15.30
N LEU A 101 -9.02 -1.02 15.20
CA LEU A 101 -9.74 -0.44 16.32
C LEU A 101 -11.17 -0.99 16.35
N ASP A 102 -11.74 -1.09 17.54
CA ASP A 102 -13.17 -1.27 17.71
C ASP A 102 -13.94 0.06 17.56
N THR A 103 -15.26 0.01 17.68
CA THR A 103 -16.14 1.19 17.61
C THR A 103 -15.93 2.16 18.79
N ALA A 104 -15.33 1.70 19.90
CA ALA A 104 -14.91 2.52 21.03
C ALA A 104 -13.50 3.11 20.86
N HIS A 105 -12.90 2.98 19.67
CA HIS A 105 -11.54 3.42 19.33
C HIS A 105 -10.44 2.74 20.16
N GLN A 106 -10.72 1.59 20.76
CA GLN A 106 -9.73 0.78 21.43
C GLN A 106 -9.03 -0.13 20.44
N GLN A 107 -7.71 -0.27 20.59
CA GLN A 107 -6.94 -1.16 19.74
C GLN A 107 -7.24 -2.62 20.04
N VAL A 108 -7.69 -3.33 19.01
CA VAL A 108 -8.02 -4.75 19.04
C VAL A 108 -6.83 -5.55 18.56
N ASP A 109 -6.15 -5.08 17.51
CA ASP A 109 -5.04 -5.80 16.88
C ASP A 109 -4.13 -4.85 16.09
N SER A 110 -2.94 -5.34 15.71
CA SER A 110 -2.03 -4.62 14.80
C SER A 110 -1.19 -5.59 13.98
N TYR A 111 -0.97 -5.22 12.72
CA TYR A 111 -0.23 -6.00 11.74
C TYR A 111 0.83 -5.13 11.06
N GLU A 112 1.98 -5.73 10.77
CA GLU A 112 2.95 -5.16 9.84
C GLU A 112 2.73 -5.78 8.46
N VAL A 113 2.54 -4.92 7.46
CA VAL A 113 2.34 -5.33 6.06
C VAL A 113 3.49 -4.76 5.24
N THR A 114 4.29 -5.64 4.65
CA THR A 114 5.39 -5.26 3.76
C THR A 114 5.04 -5.56 2.32
N ILE A 115 5.04 -4.53 1.46
CA ILE A 115 4.80 -4.67 0.03
C ILE A 115 5.92 -4.06 -0.81
N ASP A 116 6.20 -4.65 -1.97
CA ASP A 116 7.05 -4.07 -3.01
C ASP A 116 6.29 -4.16 -4.34
N ARG A 117 5.77 -3.01 -4.82
CA ARG A 117 4.94 -2.89 -6.02
C ARG A 117 3.89 -3.99 -6.15
N SER A 118 3.24 -4.29 -5.05
CA SER A 118 2.25 -5.35 -4.91
C SER A 118 1.05 -4.81 -4.16
N HIS A 119 -0.08 -5.46 -4.34
CA HIS A 119 -1.19 -5.32 -3.41
C HIS A 119 -1.03 -6.26 -2.21
N ALA A 120 -1.91 -6.14 -1.23
CA ALA A 120 -1.97 -7.00 -0.06
C ALA A 120 -3.42 -7.26 0.37
N LEU A 121 -3.63 -8.39 1.03
CA LEU A 121 -4.87 -8.78 1.71
C LEU A 121 -4.62 -8.80 3.22
N LEU A 122 -5.54 -8.21 3.97
CA LEU A 122 -5.64 -8.37 5.42
C LEU A 122 -7.03 -8.91 5.78
N ASN A 123 -7.09 -10.16 6.24
CA ASN A 123 -8.31 -10.78 6.72
C ASN A 123 -8.44 -10.59 8.24
N ILE A 124 -9.32 -9.69 8.68
CA ILE A 124 -9.50 -9.35 10.10
C ILE A 124 -10.53 -10.25 10.81
N SER A 125 -11.19 -11.13 10.04
CA SER A 125 -12.40 -11.85 10.45
C SER A 125 -12.19 -13.15 11.22
N GLN A 126 -10.99 -13.72 11.21
CA GLN A 126 -10.67 -15.03 11.81
C GLN A 126 -11.41 -16.28 11.31
N ALA A 127 -12.50 -16.14 10.55
CA ALA A 127 -13.45 -17.23 10.32
C ALA A 127 -13.59 -17.69 8.86
N SER A 128 -12.62 -17.36 8.00
CA SER A 128 -12.73 -17.69 6.57
C SER A 128 -11.41 -18.12 5.96
N CYS A 129 -11.53 -19.07 5.05
CA CYS A 129 -10.44 -19.49 4.18
C CYS A 129 -10.56 -18.81 2.81
N LEU A 130 -9.43 -18.57 2.18
CA LEU A 130 -9.37 -18.05 0.82
C LEU A 130 -8.52 -18.96 -0.06
N VAL A 131 -8.84 -18.96 -1.34
CA VAL A 131 -8.03 -19.60 -2.38
C VAL A 131 -7.51 -18.54 -3.33
N VAL A 132 -6.26 -18.70 -3.73
CA VAL A 132 -5.58 -17.87 -4.71
C VAL A 132 -5.41 -18.70 -5.98
N ALA A 133 -5.94 -18.21 -7.10
CA ALA A 133 -5.89 -18.89 -8.38
C ALA A 133 -5.30 -17.99 -9.48
N ASP A 134 -4.48 -18.56 -10.36
CA ASP A 134 -3.94 -17.87 -11.53
C ASP A 134 -4.98 -17.84 -12.65
N ILE A 135 -5.36 -16.63 -13.04
CA ILE A 135 -6.34 -16.34 -14.08
C ILE A 135 -5.70 -15.75 -15.34
N SER A 136 -4.38 -15.60 -15.39
CA SER A 136 -3.65 -14.96 -16.50
C SER A 136 -3.97 -15.61 -17.85
N SER A 137 -4.12 -16.94 -17.88
CA SER A 137 -4.42 -17.69 -19.11
C SER A 137 -5.79 -17.36 -19.72
N PHE A 138 -6.76 -16.95 -18.90
CA PHE A 138 -8.11 -16.60 -19.34
C PHE A 138 -8.16 -15.25 -20.05
N TYR A 139 -7.22 -14.35 -19.76
CA TYR A 139 -7.09 -13.05 -20.45
C TYR A 139 -6.36 -13.15 -21.80
N GLY A 140 -5.53 -14.18 -22.01
CA GLY A 140 -4.76 -14.38 -23.24
C GLY A 140 -5.50 -15.13 -24.36
N GLY A 141 -6.81 -15.36 -24.21
CA GLY A 141 -7.62 -16.13 -25.19
C GLY A 141 -7.27 -17.62 -25.27
N LYS A 142 -6.40 -18.11 -24.37
CA LYS A 142 -6.03 -19.52 -24.23
C LYS A 142 -6.52 -19.99 -22.87
N ALA A 143 -7.84 -20.02 -22.69
CA ALA A 143 -8.46 -20.50 -21.46
C ALA A 143 -7.93 -21.91 -21.16
N LYS A 144 -7.15 -22.02 -20.08
CA LYS A 144 -6.66 -23.28 -19.55
C LYS A 144 -7.42 -23.60 -18.27
N LYS A 145 -7.26 -24.83 -17.78
CA LYS A 145 -7.69 -25.22 -16.44
C LYS A 145 -7.15 -24.23 -15.39
N LEU A 146 -7.98 -23.89 -14.41
CA LEU A 146 -7.61 -23.01 -13.31
C LEU A 146 -6.44 -23.61 -12.52
N ALA A 147 -5.42 -22.79 -12.24
CA ALA A 147 -4.27 -23.21 -11.46
C ALA A 147 -4.33 -22.57 -10.06
N PHE A 148 -4.38 -23.40 -9.02
CA PHE A 148 -4.30 -22.91 -7.64
C PHE A 148 -2.86 -22.57 -7.29
N VAL A 149 -2.64 -21.34 -6.85
CA VAL A 149 -1.34 -20.81 -6.42
C VAL A 149 -1.15 -21.04 -4.93
N GLU A 150 -2.19 -20.76 -4.14
CA GLU A 150 -2.08 -20.79 -2.69
C GLU A 150 -3.43 -20.97 -1.99
N PHE A 151 -3.40 -21.60 -0.82
CA PHE A 151 -4.56 -21.77 0.07
C PHE A 151 -4.29 -21.00 1.36
N LEU A 152 -5.11 -20.00 1.64
CA LEU A 152 -5.00 -19.13 2.81
C LEU A 152 -5.99 -19.63 3.87
N ARG A 153 -5.46 -20.33 4.88
CA ARG A 153 -6.24 -20.78 6.03
C ARG A 153 -6.49 -19.64 7.01
N GLU A 154 -7.32 -19.89 8.01
CA GLU A 154 -7.75 -18.90 9.02
C GLU A 154 -6.60 -18.28 9.81
N ASP A 155 -5.48 -19.00 9.97
CA ASP A 155 -4.27 -18.52 10.64
C ASP A 155 -3.50 -17.48 9.81
N ARG A 156 -3.71 -17.46 8.49
CA ARG A 156 -3.04 -16.52 7.59
C ARG A 156 -3.83 -15.23 7.42
N ARG A 157 -3.56 -14.29 8.33
CA ARG A 157 -4.16 -12.94 8.38
C ARG A 157 -3.72 -12.04 7.23
N VAL A 158 -2.43 -12.06 6.90
CA VAL A 158 -1.81 -11.19 5.88
C VAL A 158 -1.35 -12.02 4.69
N TYR A 159 -1.66 -11.53 3.49
CA TYR A 159 -1.19 -12.14 2.25
C TYR A 159 -0.72 -11.09 1.25
N VAL A 160 0.46 -11.30 0.66
CA VAL A 160 1.06 -10.41 -0.34
C VAL A 160 1.27 -11.22 -1.63
N PRO A 161 0.43 -11.01 -2.65
CA PRO A 161 0.48 -11.78 -3.91
C PRO A 161 1.70 -11.49 -4.80
N ASN A 162 2.51 -10.47 -4.50
CA ASN A 162 3.64 -10.02 -5.33
C ASN A 162 3.22 -9.62 -6.75
N THR A 163 2.04 -9.03 -6.88
CA THR A 163 1.48 -8.50 -8.13
C THR A 163 0.46 -7.41 -7.82
N THR A 164 0.24 -6.51 -8.79
CA THR A 164 -0.89 -5.56 -8.77
C THR A 164 -2.09 -6.05 -9.58
N ASN A 165 -1.97 -7.15 -10.33
CA ASN A 165 -3.06 -7.74 -11.07
C ASN A 165 -3.86 -8.70 -10.19
N VAL A 166 -4.60 -8.16 -9.21
CA VAL A 166 -5.37 -8.96 -8.26
C VAL A 166 -6.87 -8.69 -8.40
N VAL A 167 -7.64 -9.75 -8.58
CA VAL A 167 -9.12 -9.71 -8.53
C VAL A 167 -9.53 -10.13 -7.13
N TRP A 168 -10.00 -9.16 -6.35
CA TRP A 168 -10.44 -9.40 -4.98
C TRP A 168 -11.80 -10.12 -4.90
N PRO A 169 -12.12 -10.69 -3.72
CA PRO A 169 -13.48 -11.15 -3.44
C PRO A 169 -14.48 -10.03 -3.72
N ARG A 170 -15.64 -10.39 -4.30
CA ARG A 170 -16.76 -9.48 -4.59
C ARG A 170 -16.52 -8.37 -5.62
N ARG A 171 -15.33 -8.26 -6.24
CA ARG A 171 -15.07 -7.29 -7.33
C ARG A 171 -15.42 -7.85 -8.71
N SER A 172 -15.68 -7.03 -9.71
CA SER A 172 -15.80 -7.54 -11.08
C SER A 172 -14.41 -7.91 -11.63
N PHE A 173 -14.38 -8.87 -12.55
CA PHE A 173 -13.15 -9.13 -13.31
C PHE A 173 -12.88 -7.92 -14.22
N PRO A 174 -11.66 -7.33 -14.19
CA PRO A 174 -11.35 -6.23 -15.08
C PRO A 174 -11.40 -6.73 -16.54
N PRO A 175 -11.65 -5.86 -17.53
CA PRO A 175 -11.68 -6.26 -18.93
C PRO A 175 -10.29 -6.66 -19.47
N ARG A 176 -9.22 -6.18 -18.83
CA ARG A 176 -7.83 -6.48 -19.17
C ARG A 176 -6.95 -6.37 -17.92
N LEU A 177 -5.87 -7.13 -17.91
CA LEU A 177 -4.81 -7.03 -16.90
C LEU A 177 -3.78 -5.97 -17.31
N ASP A 178 -3.08 -5.39 -16.34
CA ASP A 178 -1.96 -4.49 -16.61
C ASP A 178 -0.74 -5.29 -17.09
N ALA A 179 -0.14 -4.87 -18.20
CA ALA A 179 1.04 -5.52 -18.77
C ALA A 179 2.27 -5.45 -17.84
N GLN A 180 2.35 -4.44 -16.97
CA GLN A 180 3.46 -4.26 -16.03
C GLN A 180 3.15 -4.79 -14.62
N GLY A 181 1.91 -5.22 -14.37
CA GLY A 181 1.44 -5.57 -13.03
C GLY A 181 1.82 -6.97 -12.54
N GLY A 182 2.38 -7.82 -13.41
CA GLY A 182 2.68 -9.23 -13.09
C GLY A 182 1.53 -10.20 -13.43
N PRO A 183 1.52 -11.42 -12.87
CA PRO A 183 0.49 -12.42 -13.15
C PRO A 183 -0.89 -11.99 -12.64
N GLY A 184 -1.95 -12.34 -13.36
CA GLY A 184 -3.33 -12.14 -12.91
C GLY A 184 -3.70 -13.18 -11.87
N LEU A 185 -3.97 -12.74 -10.65
CA LEU A 185 -4.43 -13.60 -9.56
C LEU A 185 -5.87 -13.27 -9.18
N TRP A 186 -6.66 -14.29 -8.93
CA TRP A 186 -8.00 -14.19 -8.37
C TRP A 186 -8.01 -14.77 -6.96
N ILE A 187 -8.50 -13.98 -6.02
CA ILE A 187 -8.68 -14.40 -4.63
C ILE A 187 -10.18 -14.52 -4.37
N GLU A 188 -10.60 -15.69 -3.88
CA GLU A 188 -12.00 -15.99 -3.59
C GLU A 188 -12.18 -16.54 -2.18
N ILE A 189 -13.30 -16.20 -1.56
CA ILE A 189 -13.69 -16.70 -0.24
C ILE A 189 -14.29 -18.09 -0.43
N VAL A 190 -13.79 -19.06 0.31
CA VAL A 190 -14.26 -20.45 0.28
C VAL A 190 -14.50 -20.98 1.69
N GLY A 191 -15.38 -21.98 1.80
CA GLY A 191 -15.50 -22.71 3.05
C GLY A 191 -14.20 -23.44 3.35
N CYS A 192 -13.71 -23.37 4.59
CA CYS A 192 -12.45 -24.02 4.99
C CYS A 192 -12.40 -25.54 4.69
N PRO A 193 -13.50 -26.32 4.86
CA PRO A 193 -13.49 -27.74 4.46
C PRO A 193 -13.17 -27.97 2.98
N LEU A 194 -13.48 -27.01 2.10
CA LEU A 194 -13.19 -27.13 0.67
C LEU A 194 -11.69 -27.12 0.36
N LEU A 195 -10.87 -26.55 1.25
CA LEU A 195 -9.41 -26.56 1.04
C LEU A 195 -8.81 -27.98 1.12
N ASP A 196 -9.49 -28.91 1.80
CA ASP A 196 -9.06 -30.30 1.94
C ASP A 196 -9.65 -31.19 0.82
N GLU A 197 -10.69 -30.75 0.12
CA GLU A 197 -11.38 -31.46 -0.96
C GLU A 197 -11.08 -30.88 -2.34
N ARG A 198 -9.86 -31.12 -2.84
CA ARG A 198 -9.33 -30.47 -4.05
C ARG A 198 -10.21 -30.59 -5.29
N ASP A 199 -10.76 -31.78 -5.56
CA ASP A 199 -11.57 -32.01 -6.77
C ASP A 199 -12.88 -31.22 -6.71
N TYR A 200 -13.49 -31.13 -5.52
CA TYR A 200 -14.69 -30.34 -5.31
C TYR A 200 -14.40 -28.84 -5.38
N LEU A 201 -13.29 -28.39 -4.77
CA LEU A 201 -12.84 -27.00 -4.84
C LEU A 201 -12.59 -26.56 -6.29
N GLU A 202 -11.97 -27.42 -7.10
CA GLU A 202 -11.74 -27.15 -8.52
C GLU A 202 -13.06 -26.94 -9.27
N ALA A 203 -13.99 -27.89 -9.14
CA ALA A 203 -15.30 -27.78 -9.78
C ALA A 203 -16.08 -26.54 -9.31
N TYR A 204 -16.04 -26.26 -8.00
CA TYR A 204 -16.66 -25.06 -7.43
C TYR A 204 -16.07 -23.78 -8.02
N MET A 205 -14.74 -23.69 -8.08
CA MET A 205 -14.04 -22.50 -8.56
C MET A 205 -14.26 -22.27 -10.06
N ASP A 206 -14.31 -23.33 -10.87
CA ASP A 206 -14.62 -23.24 -12.30
C ASP A 206 -16.03 -22.69 -12.54
N VAL A 207 -17.04 -23.19 -11.81
CA VAL A 207 -18.41 -22.68 -11.89
C VAL A 207 -18.47 -21.21 -11.48
N ARG A 208 -17.80 -20.84 -10.38
CA ARG A 208 -17.76 -19.46 -9.88
C ARG A 208 -17.07 -18.51 -10.88
N LEU A 209 -16.00 -18.97 -11.53
CA LEU A 209 -15.30 -18.21 -12.55
C LEU A 209 -16.21 -17.91 -13.73
N GLN A 210 -16.91 -18.93 -14.26
CA GLN A 210 -17.87 -18.78 -15.36
C GLN A 210 -18.97 -17.76 -15.00
N GLN A 211 -19.61 -17.92 -13.83
CA GLN A 211 -20.65 -17.00 -13.35
C GLN A 211 -20.16 -15.55 -13.25
N ARG A 212 -18.92 -15.34 -12.80
CA ARG A 212 -18.34 -13.99 -12.67
C ARG A 212 -17.98 -13.37 -14.00
N PHE A 213 -17.59 -14.15 -15.01
CA PHE A 213 -17.36 -13.64 -16.37
C PHE A 213 -18.66 -13.36 -17.14
N GLU A 214 -19.75 -14.09 -16.84
CA GLU A 214 -21.07 -13.86 -17.43
C GLU A 214 -21.76 -12.61 -16.89
N ARG A 215 -21.52 -12.25 -15.62
CA ARG A 215 -21.88 -10.94 -15.05
C ARG A 215 -20.98 -9.83 -15.59
N LYS A 216 -21.10 -9.53 -16.88
CA LYS A 216 -20.64 -8.25 -17.43
C LYS A 216 -21.72 -7.21 -17.14
N GLU A 217 -21.58 -6.52 -16.01
CA GLU A 217 -22.23 -5.21 -15.79
C GLU A 217 -21.41 -4.10 -16.45
#